data_AF-A0AAF0HUA6-F1
#
_entry.id   AF-A0AAF0HUA6-F1
#
_cell.length_a   1.000
_cell.length_b   1.000
_cell.length_c   1.000
_cell.angle_alpha   90.00
_cell.angle_beta   90.00
_cell.angle_gamma   90.00
#
_symmetry.space_group_name_H-M   'P 1'
#
loop_
_entity.id
_entity.type
_entity.pdbx_description
1 polymer ?
#
loop_
_entity_poly.entity_id
_entity_poly.type
_entity_poly.pdbx_seq_one_letter_code
_entity_poly.pdbx_strand_id
1 'polypeptide(L)'
;MLNIATPRLSPAEWQDVKATLSAVADCGCGEPAAAGPVRSRIGHALDAILGPKKAQPVTLAPHLHDVRQFLCESGRTRRIAERHIPTLSAQGYSRAQIEAMALLGA
;
A
#
# COMPACT_ATOMS: atom_id res chain seq x y z
N MET A 1 -7.81 1.54 16.36
CA MET A 1 -8.71 2.21 15.42
C MET A 1 -8.23 3.65 15.29
N LEU A 2 -7.98 4.09 14.07
CA LEU A 2 -7.69 5.51 13.80
C LEU A 2 -8.95 6.34 14.12
N ASN A 3 -8.79 7.47 14.83
CA ASN A 3 -9.91 8.36 15.11
C ASN A 3 -10.15 9.26 13.88
N ILE A 4 -10.87 8.72 12.90
CA ILE A 4 -11.19 9.37 11.62
C ILE A 4 -12.71 9.45 11.53
N ALA A 5 -13.25 10.63 11.17
CA ALA A 5 -14.66 10.76 10.86
C ALA A 5 -15.03 9.80 9.72
N THR A 6 -16.20 9.16 9.77
CA THR A 6 -16.63 8.25 8.70
C THR A 6 -16.61 8.99 7.36
N PRO A 7 -15.76 8.57 6.39
CA PRO A 7 -15.59 9.29 5.14
C PRO A 7 -16.88 9.26 4.33
N ARG A 8 -17.33 10.43 3.87
CA ARG A 8 -18.49 10.56 2.98
C ARG A 8 -18.03 10.46 1.54
N LEU A 9 -18.20 9.28 0.95
CA LEU A 9 -17.82 8.96 -0.43
C LEU A 9 -19.05 8.53 -1.23
N SER A 10 -19.09 8.96 -2.49
CA SER A 10 -20.02 8.43 -3.47
C SER A 10 -19.69 6.96 -3.81
N PRO A 11 -20.62 6.20 -4.41
CA PRO A 11 -20.37 4.81 -4.80
C PRO A 11 -19.18 4.65 -5.75
N ALA A 12 -18.97 5.61 -6.66
CA ALA A 12 -17.84 5.60 -7.59
C ALA A 12 -16.51 5.81 -6.85
N GLU A 13 -16.44 6.80 -5.95
CA GLU A 13 -15.23 7.02 -5.16
C GLU A 13 -14.90 5.82 -4.25
N TRP A 14 -15.91 5.10 -3.76
CA TRP A 14 -15.71 3.83 -3.05
C TRP A 14 -15.10 2.74 -3.92
N GLN A 15 -15.46 2.68 -5.21
CA GLN A 15 -14.83 1.76 -6.15
C GLN A 15 -13.36 2.13 -6.37
N ASP A 16 -13.06 3.42 -6.51
CA ASP A 16 -11.69 3.91 -6.69
C ASP A 16 -10.80 3.60 -5.47
N VAL A 17 -11.31 3.80 -4.25
CA VAL A 17 -10.60 3.44 -3.01
C VAL A 17 -10.31 1.94 -2.96
N LYS A 18 -11.31 1.10 -3.28
CA LYS A 18 -11.13 -0.36 -3.29
C LYS A 18 -10.13 -0.80 -4.36
N ALA A 19 -10.20 -0.25 -5.56
CA ALA A 19 -9.27 -0.55 -6.64
C ALA A 19 -7.83 -0.16 -6.25
N THR A 20 -7.67 1.02 -5.65
CA THR A 20 -6.38 1.51 -5.16
C THR A 20 -5.80 0.60 -4.09
N LEU A 21 -6.60 0.21 -3.09
CA LEU A 21 -6.17 -0.70 -2.02
C LEU A 21 -5.79 -2.09 -2.55
N SER A 22 -6.57 -2.65 -3.47
CA SER A 22 -6.25 -3.92 -4.11
C SER A 22 -4.94 -3.85 -4.91
N ALA A 23 -4.69 -2.73 -5.60
CA ALA A 23 -3.48 -2.55 -6.41
C ALA A 23 -2.19 -2.48 -5.57
N VAL A 24 -2.29 -2.10 -4.29
CA VAL A 24 -1.14 -2.05 -3.37
C VAL A 24 -1.08 -3.22 -2.38
N ALA A 25 -2.09 -4.09 -2.34
CA ALA A 25 -2.20 -5.18 -1.35
C ALA A 25 -1.02 -6.16 -1.40
N ASP A 26 -0.54 -6.50 -2.60
CA ASP A 26 0.61 -7.39 -2.80
C ASP A 26 1.96 -6.69 -2.58
N CYS A 27 1.95 -5.36 -2.45
CA CYS A 27 3.13 -4.55 -2.20
C CYS A 27 3.28 -4.29 -0.71
N GLY A 28 3.83 -5.26 0.02
CA GLY A 28 4.05 -5.14 1.47
C GLY A 28 4.88 -3.90 1.86
N CYS A 29 4.78 -3.51 3.13
CA CYS A 29 5.45 -2.32 3.71
C CYS A 29 6.96 -2.42 3.91
N GLY A 30 7.62 -3.38 3.25
CA GLY A 30 9.08 -3.44 3.22
C GLY A 30 9.62 -2.32 2.35
N GLU A 31 10.72 -1.69 2.78
CA GLU A 31 11.57 -0.94 1.86
C GLU A 31 11.84 -1.81 0.62
N PRO A 32 11.93 -1.22 -0.59
CA PRO A 32 12.61 -1.91 -1.68
C PRO A 32 14.08 -2.02 -1.25
N ALA A 33 14.39 -3.01 -0.42
CA ALA A 33 15.74 -3.33 -0.04
C ALA A 33 16.46 -3.61 -1.36
N ALA A 34 17.38 -2.72 -1.72
CA ALA A 34 18.36 -2.97 -2.75
C ALA A 34 18.81 -4.43 -2.62
N ALA A 35 18.73 -5.17 -3.72
CA ALA A 35 19.01 -6.59 -3.77
C ALA A 35 20.37 -6.91 -3.13
N GLY A 36 20.35 -7.21 -1.84
CA GLY A 36 21.49 -7.60 -1.02
C GLY A 36 21.34 -9.08 -0.67
N PRO A 37 22.44 -9.86 -0.67
CA PRO A 37 22.42 -11.34 -0.73
C PRO A 37 21.87 -12.06 0.51
N VAL A 38 21.19 -11.38 1.43
CA VAL A 38 20.83 -11.92 2.76
C VAL A 38 19.52 -12.72 2.75
N ARG A 39 18.67 -12.61 1.71
CA ARG A 39 17.43 -13.42 1.60
C ARG A 39 17.63 -14.86 1.09
N SER A 40 18.84 -15.27 0.72
CA SER A 40 19.07 -16.54 0.03
C SER A 40 18.95 -17.80 0.90
N ARG A 41 18.72 -17.73 2.22
CA ARG A 41 18.75 -18.93 3.10
C ARG A 41 17.39 -19.41 3.62
N ILE A 42 16.33 -18.62 3.47
CA ILE A 42 14.98 -19.01 3.91
C ILE A 42 14.09 -19.42 2.72
N GLY A 43 14.40 -18.97 1.49
CA GLY A 43 13.62 -19.30 0.28
C GLY A 43 13.78 -20.76 -0.21
N HIS A 44 14.93 -21.40 0.05
CA HIS A 44 15.23 -22.71 -0.55
C HIS A 44 14.37 -23.88 -0.01
N ALA A 45 13.74 -23.76 1.15
CA ALA A 45 12.95 -24.85 1.72
C ALA A 45 11.54 -24.97 1.09
N LEU A 46 11.03 -23.91 0.45
CA LEU A 46 9.68 -23.90 -0.14
C LEU A 46 9.70 -24.04 -1.68
N ASP A 47 10.80 -23.66 -2.34
CA ASP A 47 10.97 -23.82 -3.80
C ASP A 47 11.00 -25.30 -4.27
N ALA A 48 11.31 -26.24 -3.37
CA ALA A 48 11.37 -27.66 -3.70
C ALA A 48 9.99 -28.31 -3.93
N ILE A 49 8.89 -27.68 -3.48
CA ILE A 49 7.53 -28.25 -3.58
C ILE A 49 6.70 -27.54 -4.66
N LEU A 50 6.91 -26.25 -4.88
CA LEU A 50 6.04 -25.41 -5.72
C LEU A 50 6.65 -25.03 -7.08
N GLY A 51 7.91 -25.40 -7.33
CA GLY A 51 8.65 -24.98 -8.53
C GLY A 51 8.98 -23.48 -8.49
N PRO A 52 10.03 -23.04 -9.22
CA PRO A 52 10.48 -21.65 -9.18
C PRO A 52 9.48 -20.77 -9.93
N LYS A 53 8.38 -20.41 -9.28
CA LYS A 53 7.56 -19.29 -9.72
C LYS A 53 8.39 -18.07 -9.38
N LYS A 54 9.27 -17.67 -10.32
CA LYS A 54 9.95 -16.37 -10.31
C LYS A 54 8.88 -15.36 -9.95
N ALA A 55 8.90 -14.87 -8.72
CA ALA A 55 8.10 -13.74 -8.31
C ALA A 55 8.60 -12.60 -9.19
N GLN A 56 7.94 -12.39 -10.33
CA GLN A 56 8.18 -11.19 -11.11
C GLN A 56 7.94 -10.05 -10.13
N PRO A 57 8.91 -9.15 -9.93
CA PRO A 57 8.66 -7.96 -9.16
C PRO A 57 7.50 -7.25 -9.87
N VAL A 58 6.33 -7.25 -9.23
CA VAL A 58 5.20 -6.46 -9.70
C VAL A 58 5.67 -5.01 -9.61
N THR A 59 6.02 -4.44 -10.75
CA THR A 59 6.43 -3.04 -10.81
C THR A 59 5.21 -2.20 -10.50
N LEU A 60 5.10 -1.76 -9.24
CA LEU A 60 4.04 -0.89 -8.80
C LEU A 60 4.09 0.42 -9.59
N ALA A 61 2.95 0.86 -10.12
CA ALA A 61 2.87 2.11 -10.86
C ALA A 61 3.38 3.29 -9.99
N PRO A 62 4.05 4.31 -10.56
CA PRO A 62 4.70 5.35 -9.78
C PRO A 62 3.78 6.07 -8.77
N HIS A 63 2.54 6.37 -9.16
CA HIS A 63 1.57 7.04 -8.29
C HIS A 63 1.15 6.18 -7.08
N LEU A 64 1.12 4.85 -7.25
CA LEU A 64 0.78 3.90 -6.18
C LEU A 64 1.92 3.74 -5.15
N HIS A 65 3.13 4.18 -5.49
CA HIS A 65 4.24 4.17 -4.54
C HIS A 65 3.96 5.08 -3.34
N ASP A 66 3.42 6.27 -3.59
CA ASP A 66 3.07 7.25 -2.54
C ASP A 66 1.89 6.75 -1.70
N VAL A 67 0.90 6.11 -2.35
CA VAL A 67 -0.20 5.44 -1.65
C VAL A 67 0.34 4.38 -0.69
N ARG A 68 1.25 3.52 -1.16
CA ARG A 68 1.88 2.50 -0.31
C ARG A 68 2.62 3.13 0.86
N GLN A 69 3.44 4.16 0.63
CA GLN A 69 4.17 4.82 1.72
C GLN A 69 3.23 5.43 2.76
N PHE A 70 2.15 6.08 2.32
CA PHE A 70 1.11 6.62 3.18
C PHE A 70 0.45 5.54 4.03
N LEU A 71 0.02 4.43 3.44
CA LEU A 71 -0.63 3.32 4.14
C LEU A 71 0.31 2.68 5.16
N CYS A 72 1.55 2.40 4.76
CA CYS A 72 2.54 1.77 5.62
C CYS A 72 2.89 2.63 6.83
N GLU A 73 3.04 3.92 6.63
CA GLU A 73 3.26 4.82 7.75
C GLU A 73 2.03 4.96 8.64
N SER A 74 0.85 5.08 8.03
CA SER A 74 -0.40 5.23 8.78
C SER A 74 -0.66 4.00 9.65
N GLY A 75 -0.36 2.81 9.13
CA GLY A 75 -0.44 1.54 9.86
C GLY A 75 0.57 1.44 10.99
N ARG A 76 1.84 1.76 10.70
CA ARG A 76 2.93 1.75 11.69
C ARG A 76 2.68 2.71 12.86
N THR A 77 2.17 3.90 12.59
CA THR A 77 1.94 4.94 13.60
C THR A 77 0.56 4.88 14.23
N ARG A 78 -0.36 4.11 13.62
CA ARG A 78 -1.79 4.09 13.98
C ARG A 78 -2.38 5.50 13.98
N ARG A 79 -1.90 6.37 13.08
CA ARG A 79 -2.36 7.76 12.84
C ARG A 79 -2.39 8.03 11.33
N ILE A 80 -3.19 9.00 10.87
CA ILE A 80 -3.11 9.43 9.47
C ILE A 80 -1.72 10.05 9.25
N ALA A 81 -1.00 9.57 8.25
CA ALA A 81 0.30 10.12 7.86
C ALA A 81 0.14 11.43 7.07
N GLU A 82 -0.23 12.52 7.77
CA GLU A 82 -0.58 13.83 7.21
C GLU A 82 0.44 14.38 6.19
N ARG A 83 1.72 14.03 6.33
CA ARG A 83 2.78 14.48 5.42
C ARG A 83 2.62 14.03 3.96
N HIS A 84 1.92 12.91 3.71
CA HIS A 84 1.71 12.40 2.35
C HIS A 84 0.47 12.98 1.67
N ILE A 85 -0.39 13.65 2.44
CA ILE A 85 -1.68 14.12 1.95
C ILE A 85 -1.53 15.12 0.79
N PRO A 86 -0.62 16.11 0.83
CA PRO A 86 -0.42 17.00 -0.31
C PRO A 86 -0.06 16.24 -1.60
N THR A 87 0.79 15.22 -1.50
CA THR A 87 1.18 14.39 -2.64
C THR A 87 0.00 13.59 -3.19
N LEU A 88 -0.79 12.93 -2.32
CA LEU A 88 -1.97 12.18 -2.74
C LEU A 88 -3.04 13.10 -3.34
N SER A 89 -3.24 14.29 -2.77
CA SER A 89 -4.15 15.29 -3.33
C SER A 89 -3.70 15.80 -4.69
N ALA A 90 -2.39 15.97 -4.91
CA ALA A 90 -1.85 16.33 -6.22
C ALA A 90 -2.06 15.22 -7.28
N GLN A 91 -2.22 13.96 -6.85
CA GLN A 91 -2.62 12.85 -7.73
C GLN A 91 -4.14 12.78 -7.99
N GLY A 92 -4.93 13.67 -7.38
CA GLY A 92 -6.38 13.77 -7.58
C GLY A 92 -7.22 13.07 -6.50
N TYR A 93 -6.61 12.48 -5.47
CA TYR A 93 -7.38 11.88 -4.36
C TYR A 93 -8.02 12.97 -3.50
N SER A 94 -9.33 12.85 -3.27
CA SER A 94 -10.04 13.72 -2.34
C SER A 94 -9.64 13.43 -0.89
N ARG A 95 -9.80 14.41 0.01
CA ARG A 95 -9.53 14.21 1.45
C ARG A 95 -10.29 13.01 2.02
N ALA A 96 -11.54 12.83 1.61
CA ALA A 96 -12.37 11.71 2.05
C ALA A 96 -11.83 10.36 1.53
N GLN A 97 -11.30 10.29 0.31
CA GLN A 97 -10.68 9.06 -0.22
C GLN A 97 -9.41 8.72 0.55
N ILE A 98 -8.57 9.73 0.85
CA ILE A 98 -7.34 9.55 1.62
C ILE A 98 -7.63 9.03 3.04
N GLU A 99 -8.63 9.61 3.70
CA GLU A 99 -9.10 9.17 5.01
C GLU A 99 -9.67 7.75 4.97
N ALA A 100 -10.43 7.39 3.93
CA ALA A 100 -10.94 6.04 3.73
C ALA A 100 -9.81 5.02 3.49
N MET A 101 -8.80 5.38 2.71
CA MET A 101 -7.61 4.54 2.50
C MET A 101 -6.89 4.29 3.82
N ALA A 102 -6.67 5.30 4.65
CA ALA A 102 -6.08 5.12 5.98
C ALA A 102 -6.97 4.25 6.90
N LEU A 103 -8.29 4.42 6.87
CA LEU A 103 -9.19 3.65 7.72
C LEU A 103 -9.19 2.15 7.37
N LEU A 104 -9.08 1.82 6.08
CA LEU A 104 -9.26 0.45 5.57
C LEU A 104 -7.95 -0.30 5.28
N GLY A 105 -6.87 0.42 4.98
CA GLY A 105 -5.61 -0.16 4.51
C GLY A 105 -4.41 0.01 5.44
N ALA A 106 -4.58 0.68 6.59
CA ALA A 106 -3.52 0.92 7.58
C ALA A 106 -3.43 -0.16 8.67
#